data_AF-A0A9W8JS18-F1
#
_entry.id   AF-A0A9W8JS18-F1
#
_cell.length_a   1.000
_cell.length_b   1.000
_cell.length_c   1.000
_cell.angle_alpha   90.00
_cell.angle_beta   90.00
_cell.angle_gamma   90.00
#
_symmetry.space_group_name_H-M   'P 1'
#
loop_
_entity.id
_entity.type
_entity.pdbx_description
1 polymer ?
#
loop_
_entity_poly.entity_id
_entity_poly.type
_entity_poly.pdbx_seq_one_letter_code
_entity_poly.pdbx_strand_id
1 'polypeptide(L)'
;MSTRKRRASTRVIRPTSRASVEHGGLEPTDDATQDIESPSPRRSKRVKREVKCEPEIEDLEDSLHVTKQRAIARRSSKSKTKRPGASSIPQVPEKLHPEPPNWRATYAAIKKMRARIIPPVDQMGCQVVQNAETDPKCKRYSTLVALMLSSQTKDAAMFPATVRLREALGGSISIQAMIAVNDEVISEAIKGVGFWRKKTGYLKQTAIKLRDEFDSDVPQTADELCSLPGVGPKMAFLCLQMAWNMHVSCLSQRIT
;
A
#
# COMPACT_ATOMS: atom_id res chain seq x y z
N MET A 1 1.36 -49.81 -52.13
CA MET A 1 0.55 -49.03 -51.16
C MET A 1 1.30 -47.71 -50.91
N SER A 2 1.11 -46.72 -51.78
CA SER A 2 0.20 -45.56 -51.62
C SER A 2 0.64 -44.56 -50.53
N THR A 3 1.25 -43.46 -51.01
CA THR A 3 1.09 -42.03 -50.66
C THR A 3 1.15 -41.60 -49.16
N ARG A 4 1.61 -40.43 -48.73
CA ARG A 4 1.45 -39.09 -49.32
C ARG A 4 2.23 -38.07 -48.47
N LYS A 5 3.17 -37.32 -49.07
CA LYS A 5 3.59 -36.00 -48.57
C LYS A 5 2.40 -35.05 -48.68
N ARG A 6 2.05 -34.31 -47.62
CA ARG A 6 1.13 -33.17 -47.72
C ARG A 6 1.68 -31.94 -47.00
N ARG A 7 1.79 -30.88 -47.79
CA ARG A 7 2.23 -29.51 -47.49
C ARG A 7 1.33 -28.83 -46.46
N ALA A 8 1.93 -27.97 -45.64
CA ALA A 8 1.24 -26.97 -44.85
C ALA A 8 0.54 -25.95 -45.77
N SER A 9 -0.74 -25.70 -45.51
CA SER A 9 -1.61 -24.80 -46.26
C SER A 9 -1.65 -23.43 -45.59
N THR A 10 -1.11 -22.42 -46.26
CA THR A 10 -1.16 -21.01 -45.85
C THR A 10 -2.57 -20.46 -46.10
N ARG A 11 -3.32 -20.14 -45.04
CA ARG A 11 -4.63 -19.50 -45.15
C ARG A 11 -4.48 -17.98 -45.22
N VAL A 12 -4.54 -17.44 -46.43
CA VAL A 12 -4.68 -16.00 -46.71
C VAL A 12 -6.14 -15.61 -46.46
N ILE A 13 -6.36 -14.65 -45.55
CA ILE A 13 -7.68 -14.05 -45.31
C ILE A 13 -7.79 -12.82 -46.22
N ARG A 14 -8.72 -12.86 -47.19
CA ARG A 14 -9.09 -11.71 -48.03
C ARG A 14 -10.08 -10.80 -47.29
N PRO A 15 -9.95 -9.47 -47.40
CA PRO A 15 -10.95 -8.54 -46.89
C PRO A 15 -12.12 -8.43 -47.87
N THR A 16 -13.35 -8.48 -47.36
CA THR A 16 -14.57 -8.22 -48.13
C THR A 16 -14.92 -6.73 -48.08
N SER A 17 -14.97 -6.10 -49.24
CA SER A 17 -15.46 -4.74 -49.49
C SER A 17 -16.99 -4.70 -49.61
N ARG A 18 -17.67 -3.71 -49.02
CA ARG A 18 -18.90 -3.15 -49.62
C ARG A 18 -19.26 -1.74 -49.12
N ALA A 19 -19.14 -0.79 -50.05
CA ALA A 19 -19.98 0.37 -50.39
C ALA A 19 -20.30 1.48 -49.36
N SER A 20 -19.58 2.60 -49.54
CA SER A 20 -20.03 3.98 -49.83
C SER A 20 -21.42 4.47 -49.41
N VAL A 21 -21.43 5.61 -48.72
CA VAL A 21 -22.30 6.76 -49.02
C VAL A 21 -21.43 8.02 -49.01
N GLU A 22 -21.39 8.72 -50.13
CA GLU A 22 -20.77 10.02 -50.30
C GLU A 22 -21.69 11.14 -49.77
N HIS A 23 -21.10 12.18 -49.18
CA HIS A 23 -21.65 13.53 -49.28
C HIS A 23 -20.52 14.49 -49.65
N GLY A 24 -20.83 15.30 -50.67
CA GLY A 24 -19.94 16.17 -51.43
C GLY A 24 -19.22 17.23 -50.61
N GLY A 25 -18.05 17.60 -51.13
CA GLY A 25 -17.19 18.64 -50.58
C GLY A 25 -17.60 20.06 -50.91
N LEU A 26 -16.98 20.98 -50.16
CA LEU A 26 -16.66 22.33 -50.58
C LEU A 26 -15.28 22.68 -49.99
N GLU A 27 -14.48 23.31 -50.85
CA GLU A 27 -13.03 23.55 -50.86
C GLU A 27 -12.52 24.61 -49.84
N PRO A 28 -11.20 24.84 -49.73
CA PRO A 28 -10.47 25.12 -48.49
C PRO A 28 -10.23 26.60 -48.23
N THR A 29 -9.84 26.93 -47.00
CA THR A 29 -9.11 28.17 -46.71
C THR A 29 -7.84 27.83 -45.96
N ASP A 30 -6.73 28.21 -46.58
CA ASP A 30 -5.38 28.15 -46.06
C ASP A 30 -5.24 29.13 -44.88
N ASP A 31 -4.81 28.65 -43.72
CA ASP A 31 -4.00 29.48 -42.83
C ASP A 31 -2.98 28.63 -42.06
N ALA A 32 -1.77 29.16 -41.99
CA ALA A 32 -0.53 28.48 -41.73
C ALA A 32 -0.42 27.93 -40.31
N THR A 33 -0.26 26.60 -40.17
CA THR A 33 0.26 26.00 -38.93
C THR A 33 1.76 25.83 -39.06
N GLN A 34 2.52 26.63 -38.31
CA GLN A 34 3.96 26.48 -38.17
C GLN A 34 4.27 25.25 -37.30
N ASP A 35 4.91 24.26 -37.90
CA ASP A 35 5.51 23.12 -37.23
C ASP A 35 6.62 23.58 -36.28
N ILE A 36 6.39 23.46 -34.96
CA ILE A 36 7.45 23.46 -33.95
C ILE A 36 7.58 22.03 -33.41
N GLU A 37 8.49 21.32 -34.05
CA GLU A 37 8.99 20.01 -33.68
C GLU A 37 9.60 20.05 -32.25
N SER A 38 9.00 19.33 -31.31
CA SER A 38 9.53 19.19 -29.94
C SER A 38 10.33 17.88 -29.81
N PRO A 39 11.61 17.91 -29.41
CA PRO A 39 12.43 16.71 -29.36
C PRO A 39 12.07 15.82 -28.17
N SER A 40 11.82 14.54 -28.46
CA SER A 40 11.57 13.46 -27.50
C SER A 40 12.82 13.16 -26.64
N PRO A 41 12.71 13.00 -25.31
CA PRO A 41 13.87 12.70 -24.47
C PRO A 41 14.32 11.24 -24.64
N ARG A 42 15.60 11.10 -25.00
CA ARG A 42 16.32 9.84 -25.22
C ARG A 42 16.30 8.93 -23.98
N ARG A 43 15.94 7.67 -24.22
CA ARG A 43 16.02 6.54 -23.27
C ARG A 43 17.49 6.24 -22.92
N SER A 44 17.92 6.55 -21.70
CA SER A 44 19.25 6.17 -21.20
C SER A 44 19.31 4.66 -20.91
N LYS A 45 20.31 3.98 -21.48
CA LYS A 45 20.60 2.55 -21.25
C LYS A 45 21.06 2.31 -19.82
N ARG A 46 20.39 1.40 -19.10
CA ARG A 46 20.78 0.93 -17.76
C ARG A 46 22.02 0.03 -17.89
N VAL A 47 23.13 0.44 -17.29
CA VAL A 47 24.35 -0.37 -17.19
C VAL A 47 24.13 -1.50 -16.19
N LYS A 48 24.39 -2.74 -16.63
CA LYS A 48 24.29 -3.98 -15.85
C LYS A 48 25.57 -4.14 -15.03
N ARG A 49 25.47 -4.14 -13.70
CA ARG A 49 26.57 -4.53 -12.81
C ARG A 49 26.28 -5.94 -12.31
N GLU A 50 27.07 -6.89 -12.77
CA GLU A 50 26.98 -8.29 -12.35
C GLU A 50 27.70 -8.45 -11.01
N VAL A 51 26.99 -8.99 -10.02
CA VAL A 51 27.60 -9.50 -8.79
C VAL A 51 27.17 -10.95 -8.68
N LYS A 52 28.15 -11.82 -8.86
CA LYS A 52 28.07 -13.27 -8.68
C LYS A 52 28.23 -13.57 -7.18
N CYS A 53 27.21 -14.18 -6.56
CA CYS A 53 27.34 -14.93 -5.32
C CYS A 53 26.44 -16.17 -5.44
N GLU A 54 27.07 -17.34 -5.52
CA GLU A 54 26.42 -18.65 -5.42
C GLU A 54 25.93 -18.86 -3.98
N PRO A 55 24.78 -19.52 -3.77
CA PRO A 55 24.47 -20.13 -2.50
C PRO A 55 24.84 -21.62 -2.51
N GLU A 56 25.78 -22.01 -1.64
CA GLU A 56 25.89 -23.40 -1.18
C GLU A 56 24.67 -23.73 -0.33
N ILE A 57 23.98 -24.81 -0.71
CA ILE A 57 22.87 -25.41 0.04
C ILE A 57 23.49 -26.63 0.73
N GLU A 58 23.58 -26.60 2.06
CA GLU A 58 23.81 -27.81 2.85
C GLU A 58 22.50 -28.26 3.48
N ASP A 59 22.11 -29.47 3.09
CA ASP A 59 21.00 -30.27 3.57
C ASP A 59 21.22 -30.67 5.03
N LEU A 60 20.21 -30.49 5.89
CA LEU A 60 20.10 -31.21 7.16
C LEU A 60 18.63 -31.48 7.49
N GLU A 61 18.12 -32.63 7.02
CA GLU A 61 17.00 -33.33 7.64
C GLU A 61 17.51 -34.47 8.53
N ASP A 62 16.64 -34.83 9.49
CA ASP A 62 16.63 -36.00 10.37
C ASP A 62 17.48 -36.02 11.66
N SER A 63 16.80 -35.86 12.80
CA SER A 63 16.30 -37.06 13.48
C SER A 63 15.42 -36.74 14.69
N LEU A 64 14.38 -37.56 14.81
CA LEU A 64 13.34 -37.54 15.82
C LEU A 64 13.68 -38.46 17.01
N HIS A 65 13.32 -37.99 18.22
CA HIS A 65 13.00 -38.72 19.47
C HIS A 65 14.07 -39.55 20.20
N VAL A 66 14.44 -39.12 21.42
CA VAL A 66 14.42 -39.96 22.64
C VAL A 66 14.08 -39.13 23.89
N THR A 67 13.13 -39.65 24.65
CA THR A 67 12.59 -39.22 25.95
C THR A 67 13.61 -39.29 27.09
N LYS A 68 13.66 -38.27 27.97
CA LYS A 68 13.96 -38.48 29.40
C LYS A 68 13.47 -37.32 30.28
N GLN A 69 12.63 -37.67 31.25
CA GLN A 69 12.19 -36.83 32.36
C GLN A 69 13.38 -36.40 33.24
N ARG A 70 13.45 -35.12 33.64
CA ARG A 70 13.75 -34.75 35.04
C ARG A 70 13.62 -33.25 35.35
N ALA A 71 13.09 -33.03 36.55
CA ALA A 71 13.40 -31.96 37.50
C ALA A 71 12.88 -30.55 37.24
N ILE A 72 11.80 -30.25 37.96
CA ILE A 72 11.42 -28.93 38.46
C ILE A 72 12.64 -28.28 39.13
N ALA A 73 13.13 -27.19 38.54
CA ALA A 73 14.01 -26.24 39.19
C ALA A 73 13.38 -24.85 39.06
N ARG A 74 12.85 -24.36 40.19
CA ARG A 74 12.40 -22.98 40.38
C ARG A 74 13.55 -22.04 39.99
N ARG A 75 13.44 -21.40 38.81
CA ARG A 75 14.30 -20.27 38.45
C ARG A 75 13.62 -18.98 38.89
N SER A 76 14.21 -18.39 39.91
CA SER A 76 13.95 -17.06 40.45
C SER A 76 13.68 -16.04 39.35
N SER A 77 12.59 -15.29 39.53
CA SER A 77 12.22 -14.09 38.78
C SER A 77 13.38 -13.09 38.77
N LYS A 78 14.11 -13.01 37.65
CA LYS A 78 14.92 -11.83 37.35
C LYS A 78 13.96 -10.70 37.02
N SER A 79 13.97 -9.71 37.92
CA SER A 79 13.27 -8.43 37.83
C SER A 79 13.35 -7.86 36.42
N LYS A 80 12.19 -7.60 35.82
CA LYS A 80 12.05 -6.79 34.60
C LYS A 80 12.73 -5.44 34.85
N THR A 81 13.85 -5.20 34.20
CA THR A 81 14.41 -3.85 34.06
C THR A 81 13.35 -3.02 33.33
N LYS A 82 12.76 -2.05 34.04
CA LYS A 82 11.83 -1.08 33.46
C LYS A 82 12.50 -0.44 32.25
N ARG A 83 11.89 -0.59 31.07
CA ARG A 83 12.28 0.20 29.89
C ARG A 83 12.10 1.68 30.26
N PRO A 84 13.04 2.56 29.90
CA PRO A 84 12.93 3.97 30.21
C PRO A 84 11.67 4.55 29.53
N GLY A 85 11.08 5.52 30.22
CA GLY A 85 9.72 5.99 30.03
C GLY A 85 9.39 6.47 28.62
N ALA A 86 8.08 6.46 28.37
CA ALA A 86 7.40 7.02 27.22
C ALA A 86 8.10 8.26 26.67
N SER A 87 8.59 8.17 25.44
CA SER A 87 8.93 9.37 24.69
C SER A 87 7.62 10.05 24.32
N SER A 88 7.25 11.07 25.10
CA SER A 88 6.28 12.07 24.69
C SER A 88 6.56 12.47 23.25
N ILE A 89 5.50 12.56 22.45
CA ILE A 89 5.50 13.08 21.08
C ILE A 89 6.58 14.17 20.95
N PRO A 90 7.54 14.05 20.00
CA PRO A 90 8.58 15.05 19.84
C PRO A 90 7.94 16.43 19.73
N GLN A 91 8.22 17.26 20.73
CA GLN A 91 7.80 18.65 20.74
C GLN A 91 8.33 19.32 19.48
N VAL A 92 7.55 20.26 18.94
CA VAL A 92 7.93 21.10 17.81
C VAL A 92 9.37 21.57 18.04
N PRO A 93 10.30 21.34 17.11
CA PRO A 93 11.70 21.68 17.31
C PRO A 93 11.80 23.15 17.66
N GLU A 94 12.54 23.42 18.73
CA GLU A 94 12.75 24.75 19.30
C GLU A 94 13.30 25.75 18.27
N LYS A 95 13.91 25.24 17.20
CA LYS A 95 14.30 25.99 16.01
C LYS A 95 13.49 25.52 14.80
N LEU A 96 12.60 26.40 14.34
CA LEU A 96 11.96 26.27 13.04
C LEU A 96 13.05 26.30 11.95
N HIS A 97 12.96 25.38 10.98
CA HIS A 97 13.83 25.47 9.80
C HIS A 97 13.51 26.78 9.07
N PRO A 98 14.52 27.45 8.48
CA PRO A 98 14.27 28.67 7.72
C PRO A 98 13.33 28.38 6.55
N GLU A 99 12.50 29.37 6.20
CA GLU A 99 11.58 29.27 5.07
C GLU A 99 12.36 28.91 3.79
N PRO A 100 11.95 27.87 3.05
CA PRO A 100 12.61 27.52 1.80
C PRO A 100 12.54 28.67 0.78
N PRO A 101 13.56 28.87 -0.08
CA PRO A 101 13.50 29.88 -1.12
C PRO A 101 12.26 29.70 -2.00
N ASN A 102 11.60 30.80 -2.37
CA ASN A 102 10.43 30.83 -3.26
C ASN A 102 9.21 29.99 -2.83
N TRP A 103 9.13 29.52 -1.58
CA TRP A 103 8.03 28.64 -1.13
C TRP A 103 6.63 29.23 -1.38
N ARG A 104 6.46 30.57 -1.26
CA ARG A 104 5.19 31.25 -1.54
C ARG A 104 4.77 31.13 -3.00
N ALA A 105 5.72 31.31 -3.93
CA ALA A 105 5.48 31.18 -5.36
C ALA A 105 5.17 29.71 -5.73
N THR A 106 5.94 28.77 -5.19
CA THR A 106 5.70 27.32 -5.37
C THR A 106 4.32 26.92 -4.83
N TYR A 107 3.96 27.37 -3.64
CA TYR A 107 2.65 27.12 -3.03
C TYR A 107 1.52 27.68 -3.90
N ALA A 108 1.64 28.92 -4.39
CA ALA A 108 0.66 29.53 -5.28
C ALA A 108 0.49 28.72 -6.59
N ALA A 109 1.60 28.23 -7.16
CA ALA A 109 1.58 27.37 -8.34
C ALA A 109 0.88 26.03 -8.07
N ILE A 110 1.21 25.36 -6.96
CA ILE A 110 0.56 24.10 -6.54
C ILE A 110 -0.94 24.33 -6.32
N LYS A 111 -1.33 25.44 -5.67
CA LYS A 111 -2.73 25.80 -5.46
C LYS A 111 -3.48 25.97 -6.78
N LYS A 112 -2.88 26.67 -7.75
CA LYS A 112 -3.45 26.84 -9.10
C LYS A 112 -3.55 25.51 -9.86
N MET A 113 -2.58 24.61 -9.70
CA MET A 113 -2.60 23.26 -10.29
C MET A 113 -3.71 22.40 -9.68
N ARG A 114 -3.81 22.35 -8.35
CA ARG A 114 -4.83 21.57 -7.63
C ARG A 114 -6.25 22.08 -7.85
N ALA A 115 -6.42 23.35 -8.22
CA ALA A 115 -7.73 23.88 -8.62
C ALA A 115 -8.26 23.28 -9.94
N ARG A 116 -7.39 22.70 -10.78
CA ARG A 116 -7.75 22.18 -12.10
C ARG A 116 -7.85 20.66 -12.15
N ILE A 117 -7.07 19.96 -11.33
CA ILE A 117 -6.94 18.49 -11.37
C ILE A 117 -7.22 17.95 -9.98
N ILE A 118 -8.21 17.08 -9.86
CA ILE A 118 -8.53 16.35 -8.63
C ILE A 118 -7.65 15.09 -8.59
N PRO A 119 -6.67 14.99 -7.69
CA PRO A 119 -5.84 13.80 -7.58
C PRO A 119 -6.64 12.62 -6.99
N PRO A 120 -6.29 11.37 -7.35
CA PRO A 120 -6.96 10.17 -6.84
C PRO A 120 -6.98 10.06 -5.31
N VAL A 121 -5.96 10.57 -4.62
CA VAL A 121 -5.87 10.54 -3.15
C VAL A 121 -6.98 11.33 -2.46
N ASP A 122 -7.57 12.31 -3.13
CA ASP A 122 -8.67 13.10 -2.57
C ASP A 122 -9.99 12.29 -2.58
N GLN A 123 -10.15 11.38 -3.54
CA GLN A 123 -11.34 10.54 -3.72
C GLN A 123 -11.20 9.14 -3.12
N MET A 124 -10.00 8.56 -3.19
CA MET A 124 -9.69 7.16 -2.88
C MET A 124 -8.60 7.04 -1.80
N GLY A 125 -8.31 8.13 -1.07
CA GLY A 125 -7.33 8.13 0.01
C GLY A 125 -7.80 7.33 1.24
N CYS A 126 -6.87 7.06 2.14
CA CYS A 126 -7.13 6.32 3.38
C CYS A 126 -8.21 7.01 4.24
N GLN A 127 -8.28 8.35 4.20
CA GLN A 127 -9.27 9.14 4.94
C GLN A 127 -10.71 8.93 4.47
N VAL A 128 -10.92 8.43 3.24
CA VAL A 128 -12.27 8.20 2.71
C VAL A 128 -12.85 6.87 3.21
N VAL A 129 -11.98 5.89 3.50
CA VAL A 129 -12.39 4.54 3.91
C VAL A 129 -13.23 4.56 5.19
N GLN A 130 -12.84 5.36 6.18
CA GLN A 130 -13.55 5.48 7.46
C GLN A 130 -14.96 6.05 7.34
N ASN A 131 -15.29 6.77 6.27
CA ASN A 131 -16.61 7.41 6.14
C ASN A 131 -17.74 6.40 5.98
N ALA A 132 -17.43 5.17 5.57
CA ALA A 132 -18.39 4.10 5.42
C ALA A 132 -18.62 3.29 6.72
N GLU A 133 -17.86 3.56 7.78
CA GLU A 133 -18.10 2.97 9.10
C GLU A 133 -18.96 3.91 9.95
N THR A 134 -19.76 3.36 10.85
CA THR A 134 -20.59 4.13 11.79
C THR A 134 -19.92 4.26 13.15
N ASP A 135 -19.46 3.15 13.70
CA ASP A 135 -18.81 3.07 15.01
C ASP A 135 -17.42 3.74 15.02
N PRO A 136 -17.10 4.59 16.02
CA PRO A 136 -15.79 5.25 16.12
C PRO A 136 -14.61 4.27 16.19
N LYS A 137 -14.70 3.14 16.90
CA LYS A 137 -13.60 2.16 16.95
C LYS A 137 -13.38 1.53 15.56
N CYS A 138 -14.46 1.15 14.88
CA CYS A 138 -14.41 0.64 13.51
C CYS A 138 -13.86 1.68 12.51
N LYS A 139 -14.23 2.96 12.64
CA LYS A 139 -13.65 4.05 11.84
C LYS A 139 -12.13 4.08 11.96
N ARG A 140 -11.62 4.15 13.19
CA ARG A 140 -10.17 4.18 13.46
C ARG A 140 -9.47 2.94 12.94
N TYR A 141 -10.05 1.76 13.18
CA TYR A 141 -9.49 0.50 12.72
C TYR A 141 -9.48 0.40 11.19
N SER A 142 -10.56 0.80 10.51
CA SER A 142 -10.63 0.83 9.05
C SER A 142 -9.57 1.75 8.43
N THR A 143 -9.30 2.90 9.05
CA THR A 143 -8.21 3.81 8.66
C THR A 143 -6.84 3.14 8.83
N LEU A 144 -6.61 2.44 9.94
CA LEU A 144 -5.37 1.68 10.16
C LEU A 144 -5.19 0.59 9.09
N VAL A 145 -6.23 -0.18 8.79
CA VAL A 145 -6.22 -1.20 7.74
C VAL A 145 -5.90 -0.59 6.38
N ALA A 146 -6.55 0.52 6.01
CA ALA A 146 -6.28 1.22 4.76
C ALA A 146 -4.83 1.72 4.68
N LEU A 147 -4.27 2.24 5.78
CA LEU A 147 -2.87 2.65 5.87
C LEU A 147 -1.90 1.47 5.70
N MET A 148 -2.19 0.31 6.30
CA MET A 148 -1.39 -0.90 6.11
C MET A 148 -1.43 -1.38 4.66
N LEU A 149 -2.59 -1.32 4.01
CA LEU A 149 -2.78 -1.68 2.61
C LEU A 149 -2.13 -0.69 1.64
N SER A 150 -2.08 0.60 1.96
CA SER A 150 -1.53 1.64 1.08
C SER A 150 -0.02 1.57 0.90
N SER A 151 0.69 0.92 1.84
CA SER A 151 2.14 0.72 1.72
C SER A 151 2.51 0.09 0.36
N GLN A 152 3.30 0.81 -0.43
CA GLN A 152 3.74 0.39 -1.77
C GLN A 152 2.59 0.02 -2.73
N THR A 153 1.41 0.63 -2.56
CA THR A 153 0.22 0.38 -3.39
C THR A 153 -0.41 1.71 -3.81
N LYS A 154 -0.90 1.80 -5.05
CA LYS A 154 -1.61 3.00 -5.53
C LYS A 154 -3.00 3.07 -4.91
N ASP A 155 -3.47 4.28 -4.61
CA ASP A 155 -4.80 4.51 -4.02
C ASP A 155 -5.93 3.87 -4.85
N ALA A 156 -5.83 3.94 -6.18
CA ALA A 156 -6.79 3.33 -7.10
C ALA A 156 -6.89 1.79 -7.00
N ALA A 157 -5.86 1.11 -6.48
CA ALA A 157 -5.89 -0.32 -6.22
C ALA A 157 -6.28 -0.64 -4.76
N MET A 158 -5.88 0.22 -3.82
CA MET A 158 -6.14 0.07 -2.40
C MET A 158 -7.62 0.29 -2.05
N PHE A 159 -8.26 1.32 -2.61
CA PHE A 159 -9.65 1.64 -2.29
C PHE A 159 -10.63 0.51 -2.66
N PRO A 160 -10.63 -0.05 -3.89
CA PRO A 160 -11.49 -1.18 -4.24
C PRO A 160 -11.21 -2.43 -3.40
N ALA A 161 -9.94 -2.69 -3.06
CA ALA A 161 -9.58 -3.83 -2.20
C ALA A 161 -10.17 -3.67 -0.79
N THR A 162 -10.21 -2.45 -0.27
CA THR A 162 -10.78 -2.15 1.05
C THR A 162 -12.30 -2.30 1.05
N VAL A 163 -12.96 -1.93 -0.05
CA VAL A 163 -14.40 -2.17 -0.24
C VAL A 163 -14.72 -3.67 -0.26
N ARG A 164 -13.99 -4.46 -1.07
CA ARG A 164 -14.16 -5.93 -1.09
C ARG A 164 -13.90 -6.58 0.27
N LEU A 165 -12.90 -6.08 1.00
CA LEU A 165 -12.59 -6.55 2.34
C LEU A 165 -13.76 -6.26 3.29
N ARG A 166 -14.35 -5.07 3.25
CA ARG A 166 -15.55 -4.74 4.04
C ARG A 166 -16.71 -5.68 3.74
N GLU A 167 -16.98 -5.93 2.46
CA GLU A 167 -18.05 -6.86 2.03
C GLU A 167 -17.80 -8.27 2.57
N ALA A 168 -16.55 -8.76 2.45
CA ALA A 168 -16.15 -10.06 2.97
C ALA A 168 -16.26 -10.18 4.51
N LEU A 169 -16.19 -9.05 5.23
CA LEU A 169 -16.35 -8.96 6.69
C LEU A 169 -17.80 -8.73 7.15
N GLY A 170 -18.77 -8.76 6.23
CA GLY A 170 -20.19 -8.57 6.56
C GLY A 170 -20.63 -7.11 6.65
N GLY A 171 -19.92 -6.19 5.99
CA GLY A 171 -20.33 -4.79 5.83
C GLY A 171 -19.63 -3.79 6.72
N SER A 172 -18.82 -4.22 7.69
CA SER A 172 -18.01 -3.33 8.53
C SER A 172 -16.62 -3.91 8.78
N ILE A 173 -15.59 -3.07 8.71
CA ILE A 173 -14.22 -3.46 9.06
C ILE A 173 -14.06 -3.34 10.57
N SER A 174 -14.44 -4.40 11.29
CA SER A 174 -14.27 -4.51 12.74
C SER A 174 -13.16 -5.49 13.12
N ILE A 175 -12.58 -5.32 14.32
CA ILE A 175 -11.54 -6.22 14.84
C ILE A 175 -12.09 -7.64 15.02
N GLN A 176 -13.30 -7.77 15.55
CA GLN A 176 -13.92 -9.08 15.77
C GLN A 176 -14.17 -9.81 14.45
N ALA A 177 -14.69 -9.12 13.44
CA ALA A 177 -14.89 -9.70 12.11
C ALA A 177 -13.54 -10.14 11.49
N MET A 178 -12.49 -9.31 11.61
CA MET A 178 -11.16 -9.64 11.08
C MET A 178 -10.57 -10.92 11.72
N ILE A 179 -10.78 -11.11 13.02
CA ILE A 179 -10.28 -12.30 13.74
C ILE A 179 -11.09 -13.55 13.37
N ALA A 180 -12.42 -13.41 13.24
CA ALA A 180 -13.33 -14.51 12.96
C ALA A 180 -13.18 -15.09 11.54
N VAL A 181 -12.80 -14.27 10.57
CA VAL A 181 -12.69 -14.68 9.16
C VAL A 181 -11.36 -15.38 8.87
N ASN A 182 -11.40 -16.37 7.98
CA ASN A 182 -10.21 -17.12 7.54
C ASN A 182 -9.24 -16.25 6.71
N ASP A 183 -7.94 -16.54 6.83
CA ASP A 183 -6.86 -15.81 6.16
C ASP A 183 -7.00 -15.83 4.64
N GLU A 184 -7.56 -16.91 4.08
CA GLU A 184 -7.81 -17.10 2.65
C GLU A 184 -8.84 -16.09 2.12
N VAL A 185 -9.91 -15.86 2.88
CA VAL A 185 -10.97 -14.90 2.51
C VAL A 185 -10.42 -13.47 2.50
N ILE A 186 -9.66 -13.12 3.54
CA ILE A 186 -8.97 -11.82 3.62
C ILE A 186 -8.03 -11.67 2.43
N SER A 187 -7.19 -12.67 2.19
CA SER A 187 -6.21 -12.70 1.11
C SER A 187 -6.82 -12.52 -0.28
N GLU A 188 -7.93 -13.20 -0.55
CA GLU A 188 -8.61 -13.08 -1.85
C GLU A 188 -9.22 -11.68 -2.02
N ALA A 189 -9.80 -11.10 -0.95
CA ALA A 189 -10.34 -9.74 -0.99
C ALA A 189 -9.26 -8.69 -1.32
N ILE A 190 -8.04 -8.85 -0.79
CA ILE A 190 -6.94 -7.89 -0.96
C ILE A 190 -5.92 -8.25 -2.05
N LYS A 191 -6.17 -9.28 -2.86
CA LYS A 191 -5.23 -9.82 -3.87
C LYS A 191 -4.69 -8.82 -4.89
N GLY A 192 -5.42 -7.73 -5.13
CA GLY A 192 -5.00 -6.61 -6.01
C GLY A 192 -3.99 -5.65 -5.39
N VAL A 193 -3.71 -5.76 -4.09
CA VAL A 193 -2.78 -4.91 -3.34
C VAL A 193 -1.36 -5.51 -3.38
N GLY A 194 -0.34 -4.65 -3.44
CA GLY A 194 1.05 -5.11 -3.40
C GLY A 194 1.36 -5.85 -2.09
N PHE A 195 2.08 -6.97 -2.17
CA PHE A 195 2.47 -7.81 -1.02
C PHE A 195 1.29 -8.33 -0.18
N TRP A 196 0.12 -8.56 -0.79
CA TRP A 196 -1.10 -8.97 -0.10
C TRP A 196 -0.92 -10.17 0.84
N ARG A 197 -0.16 -11.21 0.45
CA ARG A 197 0.11 -12.39 1.30
C ARG A 197 0.69 -12.04 2.67
N LYS A 198 1.68 -11.14 2.70
CA LYS A 198 2.28 -10.67 3.96
C LYS A 198 1.32 -9.77 4.73
N LYS A 199 0.58 -8.92 4.01
CA LYS A 199 -0.39 -8.00 4.59
C LYS A 199 -1.53 -8.73 5.29
N THR A 200 -2.04 -9.84 4.74
CA THR A 200 -3.04 -10.69 5.40
C THR A 200 -2.57 -11.08 6.81
N GLY A 201 -1.35 -11.60 6.93
CA GLY A 201 -0.78 -11.97 8.23
C GLY A 201 -0.67 -10.78 9.18
N TYR A 202 -0.19 -9.63 8.70
CA TYR A 202 -0.10 -8.42 9.53
C TYR A 202 -1.45 -7.90 9.98
N LEU A 203 -2.47 -7.91 9.12
CA LEU A 203 -3.82 -7.48 9.48
C LEU A 203 -4.39 -8.34 10.60
N LYS A 204 -4.26 -9.66 10.49
CA LYS A 204 -4.80 -10.58 11.49
C LYS A 204 -4.05 -10.51 12.82
N GLN A 205 -2.72 -10.46 12.77
CA GLN A 205 -1.89 -10.27 13.97
C GLN A 205 -2.18 -8.93 14.65
N THR A 206 -2.38 -7.87 13.86
CA THR A 206 -2.76 -6.55 14.39
C THR A 206 -4.13 -6.62 15.07
N ALA A 207 -5.12 -7.24 14.44
CA ALA A 207 -6.45 -7.39 15.05
C ALA A 207 -6.39 -8.13 16.40
N ILE A 208 -5.66 -9.25 16.46
CA ILE A 208 -5.45 -10.02 17.70
C ILE A 208 -4.78 -9.15 18.77
N LYS A 209 -3.69 -8.47 18.42
CA LYS A 209 -2.96 -7.60 19.35
C LYS A 209 -3.82 -6.45 19.88
N LEU A 210 -4.65 -5.83 19.03
CA LEU A 210 -5.57 -4.76 19.44
C LEU A 210 -6.64 -5.26 20.40
N ARG A 211 -7.18 -6.46 20.15
CA ARG A 211 -8.15 -7.10 21.05
C ARG A 211 -7.52 -7.38 22.42
N ASP A 212 -6.30 -7.92 22.44
CA ASP A 212 -5.68 -8.45 23.66
C ASP A 212 -5.00 -7.35 24.51
N GLU A 213 -4.40 -6.34 23.89
CA GLU A 213 -3.58 -5.34 24.57
C GLU A 213 -4.21 -3.92 24.61
N PHE A 214 -5.18 -3.62 23.75
CA PHE A 214 -5.67 -2.24 23.52
C PHE A 214 -7.20 -2.09 23.53
N ASP A 215 -7.93 -2.95 24.26
CA ASP A 215 -9.40 -2.89 24.39
C ASP A 215 -10.14 -2.84 23.03
N SER A 216 -9.62 -3.56 22.03
CA SER A 216 -10.16 -3.55 20.67
C SER A 216 -10.27 -2.14 20.06
N ASP A 217 -9.33 -1.24 20.36
CA ASP A 217 -9.26 0.10 19.76
C ASP A 217 -7.84 0.43 19.32
N VAL A 218 -7.71 1.39 18.41
CA VAL A 218 -6.42 1.82 17.88
C VAL A 218 -5.70 2.69 18.92
N PRO A 219 -4.41 2.44 19.25
CA PRO A 219 -3.69 3.23 20.24
C PRO A 219 -3.58 4.72 19.86
N GLN A 220 -3.47 5.59 20.86
CA GLN A 220 -3.34 7.04 20.69
C GLN A 220 -1.89 7.53 20.70
N THR A 221 -0.91 6.65 20.91
CA THR A 221 0.50 7.02 20.94
C THR A 221 1.27 6.41 19.75
N ALA A 222 2.27 7.15 19.26
CA ALA A 222 3.08 6.69 18.14
C ALA A 222 3.89 5.43 18.48
N ASP A 223 4.38 5.33 19.72
CA ASP A 223 5.18 4.20 20.20
C ASP A 223 4.35 2.90 20.26
N GLU A 224 3.11 2.97 20.75
CA GLU A 224 2.19 1.82 20.76
C GLU A 224 1.78 1.43 19.34
N LEU A 225 1.52 2.39 18.46
CA LEU A 225 1.24 2.10 17.05
C LEU A 225 2.43 1.43 16.36
N CYS A 226 3.66 1.84 16.65
CA CYS A 226 4.87 1.19 16.11
C CYS A 226 5.09 -0.22 16.67
N SER A 227 4.41 -0.60 17.76
CA SER A 227 4.45 -1.97 18.27
C SER A 227 3.60 -2.94 17.43
N LEU A 228 2.71 -2.42 16.57
CA LEU A 228 1.87 -3.22 15.69
C LEU A 228 2.68 -3.75 14.49
N PRO A 229 2.43 -5.00 14.05
CA PRO A 229 3.17 -5.59 12.96
C PRO A 229 2.91 -4.86 11.64
N GLY A 230 3.98 -4.46 10.95
CA GLY A 230 3.88 -3.75 9.67
C GLY A 230 3.59 -2.25 9.79
N VAL A 231 3.54 -1.69 11.00
CA VAL A 231 3.37 -0.25 11.24
C VAL A 231 4.72 0.38 11.61
N GLY A 232 5.24 1.25 10.75
CA GLY A 232 6.46 2.03 11.04
C GLY A 232 6.16 3.42 11.60
N PRO A 233 7.19 4.18 12.05
CA PRO A 233 7.01 5.51 12.65
C PRO A 233 6.20 6.48 11.78
N LYS A 234 6.49 6.53 10.46
CA LYS A 234 5.75 7.39 9.53
C LYS A 234 4.27 7.00 9.43
N MET A 235 3.96 5.71 9.43
CA MET A 235 2.59 5.22 9.38
C MET A 235 1.85 5.49 10.69
N ALA A 236 2.53 5.36 11.84
CA ALA A 236 1.97 5.69 13.14
C ALA A 236 1.52 7.15 13.19
N PHE A 237 2.37 8.10 12.76
CA PHE A 237 1.98 9.51 12.70
C PHE A 237 0.81 9.79 11.76
N LEU A 238 0.79 9.15 10.58
CA LEU A 238 -0.34 9.28 9.65
C LEU A 238 -1.64 8.71 10.24
N CYS A 239 -1.55 7.61 10.99
CA CYS A 239 -2.68 7.03 11.69
C CYS A 239 -3.22 7.98 12.77
N LEU A 240 -2.35 8.57 13.60
CA LEU A 240 -2.76 9.57 14.59
C LEU A 240 -3.44 10.79 13.93
N GLN A 241 -2.93 11.25 12.79
CA GLN A 241 -3.52 12.36 12.09
C GLN A 241 -4.90 12.04 11.50
N MET A 242 -5.08 10.85 10.92
CA MET A 242 -6.34 10.50 10.24
C MET A 242 -7.40 9.91 11.18
N ALA A 243 -7.00 9.06 12.12
CA ALA A 243 -7.90 8.35 13.02
C ALA A 243 -8.28 9.17 14.27
N TRP A 244 -7.34 10.00 14.76
CA TRP A 244 -7.53 10.80 15.98
C TRP A 244 -7.58 12.32 15.71
N ASN A 245 -7.43 12.73 14.46
CA ASN A 245 -7.38 14.15 14.06
C ASN A 245 -6.30 14.95 14.82
N MET A 246 -5.20 14.29 15.20
CA MET A 246 -4.10 14.91 15.91
C MET A 246 -3.05 15.41 14.92
N HIS A 247 -2.76 16.72 14.95
CA HIS A 247 -1.70 17.31 14.12
C HIS A 247 -0.32 17.01 14.70
N VAL A 248 0.15 15.79 14.50
CA VAL A 248 1.48 15.37 14.95
C VAL A 248 2.48 15.53 13.80
N SER A 249 3.40 16.48 13.93
CA SER A 249 4.41 16.73 12.89
C SER A 249 5.46 15.62 12.88
N CYS A 250 5.45 14.77 11.86
CA CYS A 250 6.53 13.82 11.59
C CYS A 250 7.75 14.57 11.03
N LEU A 251 8.61 15.09 11.92
CA LEU A 251 9.82 15.81 11.52
C LEU A 251 11.04 14.92 11.27
N SER A 252 10.85 13.61 11.13
CA SER A 252 11.95 12.69 10.84
C SER A 252 11.83 12.06 9.47
N GLN A 253 12.27 12.80 8.45
CA GLN A 253 12.98 12.20 7.33
C GLN A 253 14.37 12.81 7.29
N ARG A 254 15.32 12.15 7.98
CA ARG A 254 16.74 12.27 7.64
C ARG A 254 16.87 11.68 6.24
N ILE A 255 16.81 12.55 5.23
CA ILE A 255 17.28 12.26 3.88
C ILE A 255 18.80 12.35 4.00
N THR A 256 19.45 11.24 4.33
CA THR A 256 20.91 11.07 4.27
C THR A 256 21.25 10.30 3.02
#